data_AF-T1K5D0-F1
#
_entry.id   AF-T1K5D0-F1
#
_cell.length_a   1.000
_cell.length_b   1.000
_cell.length_c   1.000
_cell.angle_alpha   90.00
_cell.angle_beta   90.00
_cell.angle_gamma   90.00
#
_symmetry.space_group_name_H-M   'P 1'
#
loop_
_entity.id
_entity.type
_entity.pdbx_description
1 polymer ?
#
loop_
_entity_poly.entity_id
_entity_poly.type
_entity_poly.pdbx_seq_one_letter_code
_entity_poly.pdbx_strand_id
1 'polypeptide(L)'
;MVDNNVDKSESGDQVNTVVEKESLGEYIRECEDKFQQKAELRAQNERPDYTRAEEDLQGLDFGAKKSCAFVKKLRNMTEGQKESLIKDMLSLNLSKYISEVAGALVEAKLKMSDIPMAIKICSLLHQRYSDFSSQLLDSWNKSLPKKPSDLANLNLSKMRIDIRFFAELITCGIFTLKEGLPILGNLLTLLVTSDKENHNNINIILTFCRHCGDDYAGLTPRKMRILSDKYGISLVKSDFLASDRQRGLRNLLKDYYKSLASHIVRDHKSLQSLERQNRRTLISKGELSEKRKEKFEQAQIAFQKLWSATQQMADILDEDLPELPLDAPDCLDDEQFVVEDHNIKNTAIDCDISSEYECDSLWSKVDSIITRSVKKLLPNSFFQEITKIVPWTNDVETKSLPSSQYTLAQVAEHCTVYDCWIVLFDKVYDVTDFMYEHPGGDYIIAENAGRDATNAFSNSRHSKDAYDLMEKYCIGSLVPADCLYSLDYYQKL
;
A
#
# COMPACT_ATOMS: atom_id res chain seq x y z
N MET A 1 -39.98 -17.34 47.34
CA MET A 1 -39.54 -16.37 46.33
C MET A 1 -38.36 -17.01 45.62
N VAL A 2 -38.66 -17.74 44.55
CA VAL A 2 -37.69 -18.49 43.74
C VAL A 2 -37.44 -17.65 42.48
N ASP A 3 -36.16 -17.38 42.24
CA ASP A 3 -35.47 -17.12 40.98
C ASP A 3 -36.27 -16.51 39.81
N ASN A 4 -36.10 -15.21 39.60
CA ASN A 4 -36.56 -14.47 38.40
C ASN A 4 -35.40 -13.79 37.63
N ASN A 5 -34.16 -14.30 37.77
CA ASN A 5 -32.98 -13.70 37.16
C ASN A 5 -32.33 -14.53 36.02
N VAL A 6 -32.97 -15.62 35.58
CA VAL A 6 -32.44 -16.50 34.52
C VAL A 6 -33.04 -16.20 33.13
N ASP A 7 -34.25 -15.63 33.04
CA ASP A 7 -34.96 -15.44 31.75
C ASP A 7 -34.51 -14.21 30.92
N LYS A 8 -33.77 -13.26 31.51
CA LYS A 8 -33.34 -12.04 30.78
C LYS A 8 -32.08 -12.23 29.93
N SER A 9 -31.21 -13.19 30.29
CA SER A 9 -30.00 -13.48 29.50
C SER A 9 -30.30 -14.37 28.30
N GLU A 10 -31.16 -15.39 28.45
CA GLU A 10 -31.50 -16.32 27.36
C GLU A 10 -32.30 -15.63 26.24
N SER A 11 -33.16 -14.67 26.58
CA SER A 11 -33.91 -13.88 25.59
C SER A 11 -33.00 -12.90 24.82
N GLY A 12 -31.97 -12.34 25.46
CA GLY A 12 -30.98 -11.47 24.81
C GLY A 12 -30.08 -12.22 23.82
N ASP A 13 -29.63 -13.42 24.19
CA ASP A 13 -28.78 -14.26 23.33
C ASP A 13 -29.53 -14.81 22.12
N GLN A 14 -30.82 -15.15 22.27
CA GLN A 14 -31.66 -15.55 21.15
C GLN A 14 -31.91 -14.39 20.18
N VAL A 15 -32.18 -13.19 20.67
CA VAL A 15 -32.37 -11.99 19.82
C VAL A 15 -31.08 -11.65 19.06
N ASN A 16 -29.92 -11.69 19.73
CA ASN A 16 -28.65 -11.42 19.08
C ASN A 16 -28.31 -12.47 18.00
N THR A 17 -28.62 -13.75 18.25
CA THR A 17 -28.46 -14.84 17.28
C THR A 17 -29.30 -14.62 16.02
N VAL A 18 -30.55 -14.14 16.17
CA VAL A 18 -31.43 -13.86 15.04
C VAL A 18 -30.88 -12.71 14.19
N VAL A 19 -30.48 -11.60 14.83
CA VAL A 19 -29.92 -10.42 14.14
C VAL A 19 -28.63 -10.77 13.39
N GLU A 20 -27.75 -11.56 14.00
CA GLU A 20 -26.51 -11.99 13.35
C GLU A 20 -26.76 -12.90 12.13
N LYS A 21 -27.69 -13.85 12.22
CA LYS A 21 -28.06 -14.71 11.10
C LYS A 21 -28.76 -13.94 9.98
N GLU A 22 -29.61 -12.98 10.33
CA GLU A 22 -30.27 -12.10 9.36
C GLU A 22 -29.24 -11.24 8.62
N SER A 23 -28.30 -10.62 9.33
CA SER A 23 -27.21 -9.85 8.73
C SER A 23 -26.33 -10.68 7.80
N LEU A 24 -26.02 -11.94 8.17
CA LEU A 24 -25.28 -12.84 7.30
C LEU A 24 -26.09 -13.25 6.06
N GLY A 25 -27.39 -13.51 6.23
CA GLY A 25 -28.29 -13.86 5.14
C GLY A 25 -28.48 -12.72 4.14
N GLU A 26 -28.62 -11.49 4.61
CA GLU A 26 -28.67 -10.28 3.76
C GLU A 26 -27.37 -10.13 2.96
N TYR A 27 -26.21 -10.26 3.61
CA TYR A 27 -24.92 -10.18 2.94
C TYR A 27 -24.76 -11.22 1.83
N ILE A 28 -25.21 -12.46 2.07
CA ILE A 28 -25.17 -13.53 1.06
C ILE A 28 -26.04 -13.17 -0.15
N ARG A 29 -27.29 -12.73 0.08
CA ARG A 29 -28.20 -12.33 -1.01
C ARG A 29 -27.63 -11.16 -1.81
N GLU A 30 -27.08 -10.15 -1.15
CA GLU A 30 -26.44 -9.02 -1.82
C GLU A 30 -25.26 -9.46 -2.71
N CYS A 31 -24.46 -10.42 -2.24
CA CYS A 31 -23.37 -10.98 -3.04
C CYS A 31 -23.89 -11.78 -4.25
N GLU A 32 -24.91 -12.61 -4.06
CA GLU A 32 -25.54 -13.38 -5.14
C GLU A 32 -26.10 -12.46 -6.22
N ASP A 33 -26.90 -11.47 -5.83
CA ASP A 33 -27.47 -10.48 -6.75
C ASP A 33 -26.37 -9.72 -7.49
N LYS A 34 -25.31 -9.30 -6.78
CA LYS A 34 -24.16 -8.60 -7.36
C LYS A 34 -23.42 -9.46 -8.38
N PHE A 35 -23.12 -10.72 -8.07
CA PHE A 35 -22.42 -11.63 -8.97
C PHE A 35 -23.26 -11.99 -10.18
N GLN A 36 -24.56 -12.25 -9.96
CA GLN A 36 -25.50 -12.53 -11.03
C GLN A 36 -25.62 -11.36 -12.02
N GLN A 37 -25.81 -10.13 -11.52
CA GLN A 37 -25.87 -8.93 -12.37
C GLN A 37 -24.59 -8.72 -13.20
N LYS A 38 -23.42 -8.96 -12.58
CA LYS A 38 -22.13 -8.87 -13.27
C LYS A 38 -21.98 -9.95 -14.34
N ALA A 39 -22.34 -11.19 -14.03
CA ALA A 39 -22.29 -12.32 -14.95
C ALA A 39 -23.23 -12.12 -16.15
N GLU A 40 -24.44 -11.63 -15.92
CA GLU A 40 -25.41 -11.30 -16.97
C GLU A 40 -24.89 -10.19 -17.89
N LEU A 41 -24.35 -9.11 -17.31
CA LEU A 41 -23.80 -8.01 -18.08
C LEU A 41 -22.58 -8.45 -18.90
N ARG A 42 -21.72 -9.29 -18.30
CA ARG A 42 -20.59 -9.91 -19.01
C ARG A 42 -21.06 -10.78 -20.16
N ALA A 43 -22.01 -11.67 -19.93
CA ALA A 43 -22.58 -12.52 -20.95
C ALA A 43 -23.23 -11.72 -22.09
N GLN A 44 -23.78 -10.54 -21.82
CA GLN A 44 -24.27 -9.62 -22.85
C GLN A 44 -23.13 -8.99 -23.66
N ASN A 45 -22.03 -8.59 -23.02
CA ASN A 45 -20.90 -7.94 -23.69
C ASN A 45 -19.97 -8.89 -24.43
N GLU A 46 -19.95 -10.18 -24.05
CA GLU A 46 -19.11 -11.23 -24.66
C GLU A 46 -19.81 -12.01 -25.79
N ARG A 47 -21.06 -11.68 -26.15
CA ARG A 47 -21.79 -12.46 -27.16
C ARG A 47 -21.05 -12.46 -28.51
N PRO A 48 -20.73 -13.65 -29.06
CA PRO A 48 -19.97 -13.76 -30.31
C PRO A 48 -20.78 -13.39 -31.56
N ASP A 49 -22.12 -13.36 -31.46
CA ASP A 49 -23.05 -13.23 -32.58
C ASP A 49 -23.48 -11.79 -32.87
N TYR A 50 -22.80 -10.80 -32.28
CA TYR A 50 -23.01 -9.39 -32.65
C TYR A 50 -22.35 -9.12 -34.01
N THR A 51 -23.03 -9.49 -35.10
CA THR A 51 -22.97 -8.65 -36.30
C THR A 51 -23.55 -7.31 -35.89
N ARG A 52 -22.68 -6.36 -35.53
CA ARG A 52 -23.01 -4.94 -35.36
C ARG A 52 -23.41 -4.39 -36.73
N ALA A 53 -24.60 -4.77 -37.17
CA ALA A 53 -25.04 -4.55 -38.53
C ALA A 53 -25.12 -3.04 -38.77
N GLU A 54 -24.48 -2.55 -39.83
CA GLU A 54 -24.64 -1.14 -40.24
C GLU A 54 -26.12 -0.80 -40.46
N GLU A 55 -26.95 -1.80 -40.73
CA GLU A 55 -28.41 -1.76 -40.82
C GLU A 55 -29.08 -1.23 -39.54
N ASP A 56 -28.60 -1.62 -38.34
CA ASP A 56 -29.12 -1.14 -37.05
C ASP A 56 -28.81 0.34 -36.78
N LEU A 57 -27.89 0.90 -37.57
CA LEU A 57 -27.50 2.30 -37.53
C LEU A 57 -28.21 3.13 -38.61
N GLN A 58 -28.94 2.48 -39.53
CA GLN A 58 -29.74 3.16 -40.55
C GLN A 58 -30.96 3.83 -39.89
N GLY A 59 -31.18 5.11 -40.21
CA GLY A 59 -32.28 5.89 -39.64
C GLY A 59 -31.97 6.59 -38.31
N LEU A 60 -30.78 6.36 -37.72
CA LEU A 60 -30.31 7.14 -36.57
C LEU A 60 -29.83 8.53 -37.01
N ASP A 61 -29.84 9.48 -36.07
CA ASP A 61 -29.49 10.86 -36.36
C ASP A 61 -27.96 11.05 -36.47
N PHE A 62 -27.50 11.51 -37.65
CA PHE A 62 -26.10 11.83 -37.95
C PHE A 62 -25.72 13.29 -37.60
N GLY A 63 -26.61 14.01 -36.91
CA GLY A 63 -26.46 15.42 -36.59
C GLY A 63 -25.25 15.69 -35.70
N ALA A 64 -24.15 16.14 -36.31
CA ALA A 64 -22.89 16.47 -35.66
C ALA A 64 -23.04 17.36 -34.39
N LYS A 65 -23.97 18.33 -34.42
CA LYS A 65 -24.25 19.19 -33.26
C LYS A 65 -24.77 18.41 -32.06
N LYS A 66 -25.67 17.44 -32.28
CA LYS A 66 -26.24 16.60 -31.23
C LYS A 66 -25.20 15.60 -30.72
N SER A 67 -24.40 14.99 -31.59
CA SER A 67 -23.30 14.10 -31.19
C SER A 67 -22.25 14.83 -30.35
N CYS A 68 -21.83 16.04 -30.76
CA CYS A 68 -20.93 16.87 -29.94
C CYS A 68 -21.55 17.29 -28.60
N ALA A 69 -22.85 17.57 -28.55
CA ALA A 69 -23.55 17.88 -27.31
C ALA A 69 -23.60 16.66 -26.37
N PHE A 70 -23.85 15.47 -26.92
CA PHE A 70 -23.82 14.21 -26.19
C PHE A 70 -22.45 13.93 -25.59
N VAL A 71 -21.36 14.06 -26.36
CA VAL A 71 -19.97 13.92 -25.86
C VAL A 71 -19.70 14.88 -24.70
N LYS A 72 -20.13 16.16 -24.80
CA LYS A 72 -19.98 17.13 -23.69
C LYS A 72 -20.77 16.73 -22.44
N LYS A 73 -21.96 16.14 -22.63
CA LYS A 73 -22.82 15.67 -21.55
C LYS A 73 -22.17 14.51 -20.79
N LEU A 74 -21.50 13.59 -21.49
CA LEU A 74 -20.78 12.46 -20.87
C LEU A 74 -19.69 12.90 -19.88
N ARG A 75 -18.96 13.99 -20.17
CA ARG A 75 -17.89 14.48 -19.28
C ARG A 75 -18.38 14.89 -17.87
N ASN A 76 -19.66 15.22 -17.75
CA ASN A 76 -20.28 15.65 -16.48
C ASN A 76 -21.56 14.86 -16.19
N MET A 77 -21.60 13.58 -16.61
CA MET A 77 -22.77 12.74 -16.39
C MET A 77 -22.98 12.41 -14.91
N THR A 78 -24.24 12.27 -14.52
CA THR A 78 -24.66 11.90 -13.17
C THR A 78 -25.78 10.87 -13.24
N GLU A 79 -26.00 10.10 -12.17
CA GLU A 79 -27.06 9.07 -12.12
C GLU A 79 -28.44 9.62 -12.49
N GLY A 80 -28.76 10.87 -12.09
CA GLY A 80 -30.05 11.50 -12.41
C GLY A 80 -30.29 11.76 -13.90
N GLN A 81 -29.26 11.69 -14.74
CA GLN A 81 -29.35 11.87 -16.20
C GLN A 81 -29.39 10.55 -16.96
N LYS A 82 -29.37 9.40 -16.28
CA LYS A 82 -29.26 8.05 -16.86
C LYS A 82 -30.24 7.80 -18.01
N GLU A 83 -31.54 7.98 -17.77
CA GLU A 83 -32.57 7.69 -18.77
C GLU A 83 -32.43 8.59 -20.00
N SER A 84 -32.12 9.87 -19.78
CA SER A 84 -31.88 10.83 -20.85
C SER A 84 -30.63 10.48 -21.66
N LEU A 85 -29.54 10.06 -21.01
CA LEU A 85 -28.31 9.64 -21.68
C LEU A 85 -28.52 8.38 -22.51
N ILE A 86 -29.26 7.39 -21.98
CA ILE A 86 -29.60 6.17 -22.71
C ILE A 86 -30.45 6.52 -23.94
N LYS A 87 -31.46 7.38 -23.79
CA LYS A 87 -32.29 7.84 -24.90
C LYS A 87 -31.48 8.54 -25.99
N ASP A 88 -30.59 9.46 -25.61
CA ASP A 88 -29.70 10.15 -26.55
C ASP A 88 -28.81 9.12 -27.27
N MET A 89 -28.19 8.21 -26.54
CA MET A 89 -27.31 7.17 -27.08
C MET A 89 -28.01 6.20 -28.05
N LEU A 90 -29.28 5.85 -27.79
CA LEU A 90 -30.07 4.98 -28.68
C LEU A 90 -30.54 5.68 -29.96
N SER A 91 -30.61 7.01 -29.98
CA SER A 91 -31.14 7.80 -31.11
C SER A 91 -30.07 8.38 -32.03
N LEU A 92 -28.82 8.48 -31.56
CA LEU A 92 -27.71 9.08 -32.29
C LEU A 92 -26.83 8.03 -32.98
N ASN A 93 -26.38 8.35 -34.19
CA ASN A 93 -25.28 7.63 -34.82
C ASN A 93 -23.94 8.27 -34.38
N LEU A 94 -23.18 7.54 -33.56
CA LEU A 94 -21.91 8.01 -32.98
C LEU A 94 -20.68 7.40 -33.66
N SER A 95 -20.81 6.69 -34.79
CA SER A 95 -19.68 5.97 -35.41
C SER A 95 -18.47 6.85 -35.73
N LYS A 96 -18.68 8.15 -35.99
CA LYS A 96 -17.59 9.12 -36.24
C LYS A 96 -17.04 9.79 -34.99
N TYR A 97 -17.58 9.50 -33.82
CA TYR A 97 -17.31 10.19 -32.55
C TYR A 97 -16.86 9.24 -31.43
N ILE A 98 -16.60 7.97 -31.75
CA ILE A 98 -16.29 6.93 -30.74
C ILE A 98 -15.02 7.26 -29.95
N SER A 99 -14.01 7.84 -30.59
CA SER A 99 -12.78 8.27 -29.91
C SER A 99 -13.04 9.41 -28.92
N GLU A 100 -13.86 10.40 -29.30
CA GLU A 100 -14.25 11.50 -28.42
C GLU A 100 -15.19 11.07 -27.30
N VAL A 101 -16.09 10.12 -27.57
CA VAL A 101 -16.94 9.46 -26.56
C VAL A 101 -16.07 8.72 -25.54
N ALA A 102 -15.11 7.92 -26.01
CA ALA A 102 -14.16 7.20 -25.16
C ALA A 102 -13.35 8.16 -24.27
N GLY A 103 -12.77 9.21 -24.86
CA GLY A 103 -12.06 10.24 -24.12
C GLY A 103 -12.94 10.94 -23.08
N ALA A 104 -14.19 11.29 -23.45
CA ALA A 104 -15.13 11.92 -22.54
C ALA A 104 -15.52 11.04 -21.33
N LEU A 105 -15.62 9.72 -21.52
CA LEU A 105 -15.91 8.77 -20.44
C LEU A 105 -14.73 8.64 -19.45
N VAL A 106 -13.50 8.65 -19.95
CA VAL A 106 -12.29 8.59 -19.10
C VAL A 106 -12.08 9.90 -18.34
N GLU A 107 -12.34 11.04 -18.98
CA GLU A 107 -12.25 12.38 -18.37
C GLU A 107 -13.41 12.72 -17.43
N ALA A 108 -14.46 11.89 -17.40
CA ALA A 108 -15.68 12.19 -16.68
C ALA A 108 -15.44 12.40 -15.18
N LYS A 109 -16.11 13.42 -14.62
CA LYS A 109 -16.07 13.74 -13.19
C LYS A 109 -17.13 12.94 -12.42
N LEU A 110 -16.89 11.66 -12.26
CA LEU A 110 -17.84 10.72 -11.66
C LEU A 110 -17.73 10.68 -10.13
N LYS A 111 -18.87 10.43 -9.47
CA LYS A 111 -18.94 9.99 -8.08
C LYS A 111 -19.02 8.46 -8.03
N MET A 112 -18.79 7.89 -6.85
CA MET A 112 -18.92 6.44 -6.62
C MET A 112 -20.32 5.89 -6.96
N SER A 113 -21.35 6.71 -6.77
CA SER A 113 -22.74 6.37 -7.10
C SER A 113 -23.02 6.36 -8.59
N ASP A 114 -22.20 7.04 -9.41
CA ASP A 114 -22.41 7.15 -10.85
C ASP A 114 -21.80 5.96 -11.62
N ILE A 115 -20.94 5.16 -11.00
CA ILE A 115 -20.25 4.04 -11.64
C ILE A 115 -21.21 3.03 -12.30
N PRO A 116 -22.31 2.57 -11.65
CA PRO A 116 -23.22 1.61 -12.29
C PRO A 116 -23.85 2.14 -13.59
N MET A 117 -24.22 3.42 -13.63
CA MET A 117 -24.73 4.07 -14.84
C MET A 117 -23.65 4.25 -15.91
N ALA A 118 -22.43 4.64 -15.51
CA ALA A 118 -21.30 4.72 -16.43
C ALA A 118 -21.01 3.37 -17.09
N ILE A 119 -20.99 2.29 -16.30
CA ILE A 119 -20.81 0.92 -16.80
C ILE A 119 -21.95 0.52 -17.74
N LYS A 120 -23.20 0.86 -17.42
CA LYS A 120 -24.33 0.59 -18.32
C LYS A 120 -24.20 1.32 -19.66
N ILE A 121 -23.80 2.60 -19.64
CA ILE A 121 -23.55 3.38 -20.85
C ILE A 121 -22.41 2.75 -21.67
N CYS A 122 -21.27 2.43 -21.04
CA CYS A 122 -20.15 1.78 -21.70
C CYS A 122 -20.55 0.42 -22.30
N SER A 123 -21.36 -0.37 -21.60
CA SER A 123 -21.85 -1.67 -22.09
C SER A 123 -22.74 -1.51 -23.32
N LEU A 124 -23.64 -0.53 -23.33
CA LEU A 124 -24.48 -0.26 -24.51
C LEU A 124 -23.67 0.28 -25.70
N LEU A 125 -22.69 1.13 -25.45
CA LEU A 125 -21.77 1.62 -26.49
C LEU A 125 -20.93 0.47 -27.05
N HIS A 126 -20.42 -0.41 -26.19
CA HIS A 126 -19.68 -1.61 -26.57
C HIS A 126 -20.53 -2.56 -27.41
N GLN A 127 -21.78 -2.81 -27.02
CA GLN A 127 -22.70 -3.65 -27.79
C GLN A 127 -23.03 -3.06 -29.16
N ARG A 128 -23.03 -1.73 -29.30
CA ARG A 128 -23.38 -1.04 -30.56
C ARG A 128 -22.17 -0.84 -31.50
N TYR A 129 -21.00 -0.50 -30.97
CA TYR A 129 -19.89 0.01 -31.78
C TYR A 129 -18.64 -0.87 -31.72
N SER A 130 -18.32 -1.43 -32.90
CA SER A 130 -17.00 -1.84 -33.40
C SER A 130 -15.81 -1.80 -32.43
N ASP A 131 -15.39 -0.55 -32.39
CA ASP A 131 -14.12 0.02 -32.06
C ASP A 131 -14.14 0.65 -30.68
N PHE A 132 -15.31 0.71 -30.02
CA PHE A 132 -15.48 1.37 -28.74
C PHE A 132 -14.54 0.83 -27.67
N SER A 133 -14.44 -0.49 -27.51
CA SER A 133 -13.54 -1.08 -26.50
C SER A 133 -12.08 -0.70 -26.75
N SER A 134 -11.61 -0.76 -28.01
CA SER A 134 -10.23 -0.37 -28.36
C SER A 134 -9.96 1.12 -28.11
N GLN A 135 -10.87 2.00 -28.53
CA GLN A 135 -10.74 3.45 -28.32
C GLN A 135 -10.79 3.82 -26.83
N LEU A 136 -11.65 3.14 -26.05
CA LEU A 136 -11.73 3.32 -24.61
C LEU A 136 -10.46 2.84 -23.91
N LEU A 137 -9.93 1.68 -24.28
CA LEU A 137 -8.69 1.16 -23.72
C LEU A 137 -7.50 2.07 -24.01
N ASP A 138 -7.39 2.60 -25.24
CA ASP A 138 -6.36 3.58 -25.61
C ASP A 138 -6.45 4.87 -24.80
N SER A 139 -7.68 5.33 -24.52
CA SER A 139 -7.92 6.51 -23.68
C SER A 139 -7.49 6.26 -22.23
N TRP A 140 -7.83 5.10 -21.66
CA TRP A 140 -7.37 4.70 -20.32
C TRP A 140 -5.84 4.55 -20.24
N ASN A 141 -5.23 3.93 -21.24
CA ASN A 141 -3.79 3.75 -21.32
C ASN A 141 -3.01 5.07 -21.35
N LYS A 142 -3.64 6.17 -21.76
CA LYS A 142 -3.05 7.52 -21.69
C LYS A 142 -3.28 8.19 -20.33
N SER A 143 -4.37 7.86 -19.64
CA SER A 143 -4.76 8.50 -18.37
C SER A 143 -4.19 7.82 -17.13
N LEU A 144 -3.94 6.51 -17.17
CA LEU A 144 -3.46 5.75 -16.00
C LEU A 144 -1.95 5.92 -15.78
N PRO A 145 -1.49 6.03 -14.52
CA PRO A 145 -0.06 6.15 -14.21
C PRO A 145 0.69 4.86 -14.57
N LYS A 146 1.90 5.00 -15.13
CA LYS A 146 2.72 3.87 -15.57
C LYS A 146 4.02 3.73 -14.79
N LYS A 147 4.46 4.81 -14.15
CA LYS A 147 5.72 4.88 -13.40
C LYS A 147 5.55 5.72 -12.13
N PRO A 148 6.44 5.57 -11.13
CA PRO A 148 6.33 6.28 -9.86
C PRO A 148 6.26 7.80 -9.98
N SER A 149 6.94 8.40 -10.97
CA SER A 149 6.89 9.85 -11.21
C SER A 149 5.49 10.36 -11.56
N ASP A 150 4.64 9.51 -12.16
CA ASP A 150 3.29 9.89 -12.56
C ASP A 150 2.36 10.02 -11.35
N LEU A 151 2.68 9.33 -10.25
CA LEU A 151 1.91 9.37 -9.01
C LEU A 151 2.02 10.72 -8.28
N ALA A 152 3.14 11.44 -8.46
CA ALA A 152 3.38 12.70 -7.76
C ALA A 152 2.34 13.79 -8.09
N ASN A 153 1.79 13.79 -9.31
CA ASN A 153 0.78 14.75 -9.77
C ASN A 153 -0.62 14.11 -9.90
N LEU A 154 -0.80 12.91 -9.35
CA LEU A 154 -2.04 12.17 -9.50
C LEU A 154 -3.15 12.81 -8.68
N ASN A 155 -4.31 13.01 -9.30
CA ASN A 155 -5.52 13.37 -8.56
C ASN A 155 -6.05 12.13 -7.82
N LEU A 156 -5.69 12.01 -6.53
CA LEU A 156 -6.06 10.88 -5.68
C LEU A 156 -7.59 10.66 -5.63
N SER A 157 -8.38 11.73 -5.56
CA SER A 157 -9.84 11.64 -5.52
C SER A 157 -10.41 11.03 -6.80
N LYS A 158 -9.88 11.42 -7.97
CA LYS A 158 -10.26 10.82 -9.25
C LYS A 158 -9.76 9.38 -9.36
N MET A 159 -8.50 9.11 -8.98
CA MET A 159 -7.91 7.77 -9.07
C MET A 159 -8.69 6.71 -8.26
N ARG A 160 -9.26 7.10 -7.11
CA ARG A 160 -10.16 6.22 -6.34
C ARG A 160 -11.37 5.75 -7.15
N ILE A 161 -11.96 6.65 -7.95
CA ILE A 161 -13.10 6.33 -8.81
C ILE A 161 -12.65 5.51 -10.01
N ASP A 162 -11.56 5.96 -10.64
CA ASP A 162 -11.01 5.37 -11.86
C ASP A 162 -10.56 3.91 -11.66
N ILE A 163 -9.93 3.57 -10.53
CA ILE A 163 -9.49 2.18 -10.28
C ILE A 163 -10.68 1.22 -10.21
N ARG A 164 -11.79 1.65 -9.59
CA ARG A 164 -13.03 0.88 -9.53
C ARG A 164 -13.67 0.80 -10.92
N PHE A 165 -13.77 1.93 -11.61
CA PHE A 165 -14.40 2.00 -12.92
C PHE A 165 -13.67 1.10 -13.92
N PHE A 166 -12.34 1.18 -13.97
CA PHE A 166 -11.50 0.36 -14.83
C PHE A 166 -11.63 -1.13 -14.52
N ALA A 167 -11.63 -1.51 -13.23
CA ALA A 167 -11.83 -2.90 -12.82
C ALA A 167 -13.22 -3.42 -13.23
N GLU A 168 -14.29 -2.62 -13.08
CA GLU A 168 -15.64 -3.01 -13.49
C GLU A 168 -15.78 -3.14 -15.02
N LEU A 169 -15.04 -2.36 -15.83
CA LEU A 169 -15.00 -2.51 -17.30
C LEU A 169 -14.43 -3.87 -17.73
N ILE A 170 -13.47 -4.41 -16.98
CA ILE A 170 -12.91 -5.74 -17.20
C ILE A 170 -13.91 -6.81 -16.74
N THR A 171 -14.50 -6.65 -15.55
CA THR A 171 -15.44 -7.62 -14.98
C THR A 171 -16.68 -7.78 -15.86
N CYS A 172 -17.21 -6.68 -16.39
CA CYS A 172 -18.36 -6.72 -17.31
C CYS A 172 -17.99 -7.11 -18.75
N GLY A 173 -16.73 -7.42 -19.06
CA GLY A 173 -16.33 -7.97 -20.37
C GLY A 173 -16.23 -6.95 -21.50
N ILE A 174 -16.19 -5.65 -21.20
CA ILE A 174 -15.87 -4.62 -22.20
C ILE A 174 -14.39 -4.68 -22.57
N PHE A 175 -13.53 -4.84 -21.56
CA PHE A 175 -12.13 -5.20 -21.78
C PHE A 175 -11.97 -6.70 -21.59
N THR A 176 -11.23 -7.32 -22.51
CA THR A 176 -10.90 -8.74 -22.35
C THR A 176 -9.95 -8.92 -21.18
N LEU A 177 -9.94 -10.13 -20.60
CA LEU A 177 -9.01 -10.46 -19.51
C LEU A 177 -7.54 -10.33 -19.96
N LYS A 178 -7.24 -10.53 -21.24
CA LYS A 178 -5.87 -10.43 -21.79
C LYS A 178 -5.38 -8.98 -21.85
N GLU A 179 -6.27 -8.04 -22.13
CA GLU A 179 -5.93 -6.63 -22.28
C GLU A 179 -5.99 -5.88 -20.95
N GLY A 180 -7.07 -6.10 -20.18
CA GLY A 180 -7.34 -5.33 -18.98
C GLY A 180 -6.52 -5.73 -17.76
N LEU A 181 -6.33 -7.04 -17.53
CA LEU A 181 -5.65 -7.53 -16.32
C LEU A 181 -4.18 -7.07 -16.22
N PRO A 182 -3.37 -7.06 -17.28
CA PRO A 182 -2.00 -6.55 -17.20
C PRO A 182 -1.95 -5.08 -16.78
N ILE A 183 -2.86 -4.25 -17.30
CA ILE A 183 -2.92 -2.81 -16.98
C ILE A 183 -3.32 -2.62 -15.51
N LEU A 184 -4.38 -3.29 -15.06
CA LEU A 184 -4.85 -3.21 -13.68
C LEU A 184 -3.80 -3.76 -12.70
N GLY A 185 -3.17 -4.89 -13.03
CA GLY A 185 -2.13 -5.52 -12.22
C GLY A 185 -0.89 -4.63 -12.07
N ASN A 186 -0.43 -4.01 -13.17
CA ASN A 186 0.68 -3.06 -13.13
C ASN A 186 0.35 -1.83 -12.29
N LEU A 187 -0.87 -1.28 -12.42
CA LEU A 187 -1.34 -0.17 -11.61
C LEU A 187 -1.38 -0.50 -10.12
N LEU A 188 -1.98 -1.64 -9.74
CA LEU A 188 -2.05 -2.08 -8.34
C LEU A 188 -0.65 -2.31 -7.76
N THR A 189 0.24 -2.94 -8.54
CA THR A 189 1.63 -3.14 -8.14
C THR A 189 2.34 -1.80 -7.96
N LEU A 190 2.17 -0.85 -8.88
CA LEU A 190 2.74 0.50 -8.78
C LEU A 190 2.26 1.24 -7.52
N LEU A 191 0.96 1.20 -7.23
CA LEU A 191 0.39 1.83 -6.03
C LEU A 191 0.93 1.19 -4.74
N VAL A 192 1.00 -0.15 -4.69
CA VAL A 192 1.50 -0.88 -3.51
C VAL A 192 2.99 -0.65 -3.30
N THR A 193 3.80 -0.72 -4.35
CA THR A 193 5.27 -0.62 -4.26
C THR A 193 5.78 0.81 -4.07
N SER A 194 4.98 1.82 -4.43
CA SER A 194 5.31 3.23 -4.18
C SER A 194 5.03 3.67 -2.74
N ASP A 195 4.12 2.99 -2.05
CA ASP A 195 3.72 3.22 -0.67
C ASP A 195 4.54 2.36 0.30
N LYS A 196 5.84 2.66 0.43
CA LYS A 196 6.70 1.96 1.42
C LYS A 196 6.60 2.56 2.81
N GLU A 197 6.63 3.90 2.89
CA GLU A 197 6.68 4.61 4.16
C GLU A 197 5.37 5.34 4.45
N ASN A 198 4.95 6.26 3.58
CA ASN A 198 3.87 7.21 3.89
C ASN A 198 2.45 6.73 3.54
N HIS A 199 2.30 5.62 2.82
CA HIS A 199 1.00 5.00 2.48
C HIS A 199 -0.05 5.96 1.90
N ASN A 200 0.35 6.84 0.97
CA ASN A 200 -0.50 7.89 0.41
C ASN A 200 -1.63 7.34 -0.47
N ASN A 201 -1.45 6.15 -1.04
CA ASN A 201 -2.40 5.50 -1.94
C ASN A 201 -3.39 4.56 -1.23
N ILE A 202 -3.34 4.45 0.10
CA ILE A 202 -4.22 3.58 0.91
C ILE A 202 -5.70 3.70 0.54
N ASN A 203 -6.19 4.93 0.36
CA ASN A 203 -7.60 5.16 0.06
C ASN A 203 -8.00 4.67 -1.34
N ILE A 204 -7.06 4.59 -2.28
CA ILE A 204 -7.26 4.01 -3.62
C ILE A 204 -7.35 2.49 -3.50
N ILE A 205 -6.40 1.89 -2.79
CA ILE A 205 -6.33 0.44 -2.57
C ILE A 205 -7.55 -0.06 -1.78
N LEU A 206 -7.92 0.61 -0.69
CA LEU A 206 -9.13 0.32 0.09
C LEU A 206 -10.40 0.35 -0.77
N THR A 207 -10.49 1.32 -1.66
CA THR A 207 -11.63 1.46 -2.57
C THR A 207 -11.70 0.27 -3.52
N PHE A 208 -10.56 -0.14 -4.09
CA PHE A 208 -10.48 -1.34 -4.91
C PHE A 208 -10.87 -2.60 -4.11
N CYS A 209 -10.30 -2.80 -2.92
CA CYS A 209 -10.63 -3.94 -2.06
C CYS A 209 -12.12 -4.01 -1.73
N ARG A 210 -12.76 -2.87 -1.41
CA ARG A 210 -14.18 -2.80 -1.06
C ARG A 210 -15.12 -3.15 -2.21
N HIS A 211 -14.83 -2.64 -3.42
CA HIS A 211 -15.78 -2.73 -4.54
C HIS A 211 -15.50 -3.89 -5.49
N CYS A 212 -14.23 -4.27 -5.61
CA CYS A 212 -13.72 -5.24 -6.59
C CYS A 212 -12.95 -6.39 -5.94
N GLY A 213 -12.63 -6.31 -4.64
CA GLY A 213 -11.77 -7.30 -3.98
C GLY A 213 -12.37 -8.71 -3.93
N ASP A 214 -13.69 -8.84 -3.94
CA ASP A 214 -14.40 -10.12 -4.02
C ASP A 214 -14.13 -10.85 -5.34
N ASP A 215 -14.20 -10.16 -6.47
CA ASP A 215 -13.92 -10.72 -7.80
C ASP A 215 -12.43 -11.01 -8.01
N TYR A 216 -11.59 -10.03 -7.65
CA TYR A 216 -10.18 -10.02 -8.04
C TYR A 216 -9.24 -10.68 -7.04
N ALA A 217 -9.57 -10.62 -5.77
CA ALA A 217 -8.76 -11.16 -4.68
C ALA A 217 -9.53 -12.14 -3.80
N GLY A 218 -10.81 -12.45 -4.11
CA GLY A 218 -11.65 -13.35 -3.33
C GLY A 218 -11.86 -12.89 -1.89
N LEU A 219 -11.85 -11.57 -1.64
CA LEU A 219 -11.94 -11.01 -0.30
C LEU A 219 -13.33 -11.22 0.31
N THR A 220 -13.36 -11.41 1.62
CA THR A 220 -14.58 -11.52 2.41
C THR A 220 -14.31 -10.77 3.72
N PRO A 221 -15.18 -9.82 4.11
CA PRO A 221 -15.02 -9.11 5.38
C PRO A 221 -14.95 -10.07 6.57
N ARG A 222 -14.06 -9.78 7.52
CA ARG A 222 -13.83 -10.56 8.74
C ARG A 222 -15.12 -10.90 9.48
N LYS A 223 -15.99 -9.91 9.68
CA LYS A 223 -17.30 -10.11 10.35
C LYS A 223 -18.10 -11.23 9.68
N MET A 224 -18.16 -11.25 8.35
CA MET A 224 -18.95 -12.23 7.60
C MET A 224 -18.33 -13.63 7.65
N ARG A 225 -16.99 -13.73 7.63
CA ARG A 225 -16.29 -15.01 7.84
C ARG A 225 -16.59 -15.57 9.24
N ILE A 226 -16.46 -14.75 10.30
CA ILE A 226 -16.70 -15.20 11.67
C ILE A 226 -18.15 -15.67 11.84
N LEU A 227 -19.13 -14.95 11.29
CA LEU A 227 -20.53 -15.36 11.32
C LEU A 227 -20.78 -16.64 10.52
N SER A 228 -20.14 -16.79 9.36
CA SER A 228 -20.19 -18.01 8.55
C SER A 228 -19.68 -19.23 9.33
N ASP A 229 -18.52 -19.11 9.97
CA ASP A 229 -17.92 -20.15 10.81
C ASP A 229 -18.82 -20.46 12.03
N LYS A 230 -19.34 -19.42 12.70
CA LYS A 230 -20.22 -19.55 13.89
C LYS A 230 -21.51 -20.31 13.59
N TYR A 231 -22.09 -20.13 12.41
CA TYR A 231 -23.39 -20.71 12.05
C TYR A 231 -23.32 -21.87 11.05
N GLY A 232 -22.13 -22.21 10.54
CA GLY A 232 -21.94 -23.25 9.53
C GLY A 232 -22.62 -22.92 8.18
N ILE A 233 -22.79 -21.63 7.87
CA ILE A 233 -23.44 -21.17 6.64
C ILE A 233 -22.35 -20.82 5.63
N SER A 234 -22.35 -21.47 4.46
CA SER A 234 -21.35 -21.21 3.42
C SER A 234 -21.52 -19.83 2.78
N LEU A 235 -20.43 -19.10 2.66
CA LEU A 235 -20.37 -17.83 1.93
C LEU A 235 -20.29 -18.05 0.42
N VAL A 236 -20.89 -17.14 -0.34
CA VAL A 236 -20.84 -17.13 -1.79
C VAL A 236 -19.53 -16.47 -2.25
N LYS A 237 -18.87 -17.08 -3.22
CA LYS A 237 -17.59 -16.60 -3.77
C LYS A 237 -17.75 -16.34 -5.26
N SER A 238 -17.10 -15.27 -5.72
CA SER A 238 -17.04 -14.95 -7.14
C SER A 238 -16.24 -16.00 -7.91
N ASP A 239 -16.79 -16.44 -9.04
CA ASP A 239 -16.16 -17.35 -10.00
C ASP A 239 -15.47 -16.61 -11.16
N PHE A 240 -15.46 -15.26 -11.12
CA PHE A 240 -14.92 -14.42 -12.18
C PHE A 240 -13.44 -14.70 -12.51
N LEU A 241 -12.60 -14.93 -11.48
CA LEU A 241 -11.21 -15.34 -11.64
C LEU A 241 -10.95 -16.66 -10.91
N ALA A 242 -10.07 -17.48 -11.49
CA ALA A 242 -9.58 -18.69 -10.85
C ALA A 242 -8.93 -18.38 -9.49
N SER A 243 -9.14 -19.26 -8.51
CA SER A 243 -8.71 -19.05 -7.12
C SER A 243 -7.20 -18.83 -6.97
N ASP A 244 -6.36 -19.38 -7.85
CA ASP A 244 -4.92 -19.14 -7.84
C ASP A 244 -4.56 -17.70 -8.21
N ARG A 245 -5.29 -17.10 -9.16
CA ARG A 245 -5.10 -15.69 -9.54
C ARG A 245 -5.58 -14.77 -8.44
N GLN A 246 -6.73 -15.08 -7.83
CA GLN A 246 -7.24 -14.35 -6.67
C GLN A 246 -6.25 -14.39 -5.50
N ARG A 247 -5.63 -15.54 -5.25
CA ARG A 247 -4.61 -15.71 -4.20
C ARG A 247 -3.39 -14.81 -4.43
N GLY A 248 -2.90 -14.71 -5.67
CA GLY A 248 -1.76 -13.86 -6.00
C GLY A 248 -1.98 -12.39 -5.62
N LEU A 249 -3.12 -11.82 -6.00
CA LEU A 249 -3.47 -10.45 -5.64
C LEU A 249 -3.77 -10.29 -4.15
N ARG A 250 -4.43 -11.25 -3.52
CA ARG A 250 -4.66 -11.24 -2.07
C ARG A 250 -3.35 -11.14 -1.29
N ASN A 251 -2.33 -11.90 -1.69
CA ASN A 251 -1.02 -11.85 -1.05
C ASN A 251 -0.36 -10.48 -1.21
N LEU A 252 -0.42 -9.87 -2.39
CA LEU A 252 0.07 -8.50 -2.62
C LEU A 252 -0.59 -7.49 -1.67
N LEU A 253 -1.92 -7.60 -1.47
CA LEU A 253 -2.67 -6.73 -0.57
C LEU A 253 -2.33 -6.98 0.91
N LYS A 254 -2.09 -8.24 1.30
CA LYS A 254 -1.62 -8.60 2.66
C LYS A 254 -0.22 -8.08 2.93
N ASP A 255 0.68 -8.12 1.96
CA ASP A 255 2.03 -7.58 2.12
C ASP A 255 2.02 -6.04 2.23
N TYR A 256 1.13 -5.37 1.47
CA TYR A 256 0.86 -3.95 1.68
C TYR A 256 0.33 -3.67 3.10
N TYR A 257 -0.59 -4.50 3.61
CA TYR A 257 -1.11 -4.36 4.97
C TYR A 257 -0.02 -4.48 6.05
N LYS A 258 0.95 -5.40 5.90
CA LYS A 258 2.07 -5.51 6.84
C LYS A 258 2.93 -4.24 6.87
N SER A 259 3.17 -3.64 5.71
CA SER A 259 3.86 -2.35 5.60
C SER A 259 3.07 -1.25 6.30
N LEU A 260 1.74 -1.20 6.09
CA LEU A 260 0.84 -0.25 6.72
C LEU A 260 0.81 -0.42 8.24
N ALA A 261 0.76 -1.66 8.73
CA ALA A 261 0.79 -1.99 10.15
C ALA A 261 2.12 -1.54 10.80
N SER A 262 3.23 -1.67 10.09
CA SER A 262 4.53 -1.17 10.57
C SER A 262 4.57 0.36 10.61
N HIS A 263 4.00 1.02 9.60
CA HIS A 263 3.89 2.48 9.55
C HIS A 263 3.05 3.03 10.71
N ILE A 264 1.89 2.43 10.99
CA ILE A 264 1.00 2.95 12.03
C ILE A 264 1.59 2.80 13.44
N VAL A 265 2.34 1.72 13.70
CA VAL A 265 3.08 1.55 14.96
C VAL A 265 4.18 2.60 15.09
N ARG A 266 4.90 2.91 14.00
CA ARG A 266 5.93 3.95 13.99
C ARG A 266 5.34 5.34 14.25
N ASP A 267 4.24 5.68 13.58
CA ASP A 267 3.55 6.95 13.76
C ASP A 267 2.97 7.10 15.17
N HIS A 268 2.44 6.03 15.76
CA HIS A 268 1.98 6.02 17.14
C HIS A 268 3.10 6.33 18.13
N LYS A 269 4.26 5.67 17.99
CA LYS A 269 5.46 5.95 18.79
C LYS A 269 5.94 7.40 18.63
N SER A 270 5.91 7.91 17.39
CA SER A 270 6.28 9.31 17.09
C SER A 270 5.33 10.30 17.76
N LEU A 271 4.02 10.03 17.73
CA LEU A 271 2.99 10.85 18.35
C LEU A 271 3.14 10.87 19.88
N GLN A 272 3.38 9.72 20.51
CA GLN A 272 3.68 9.62 21.95
C GLN A 272 4.94 10.41 22.33
N SER A 273 6.01 10.30 21.54
CA SER A 273 7.24 11.07 21.76
C SER A 273 6.99 12.59 21.69
N LEU A 274 6.21 13.04 20.69
CA LEU A 274 5.84 14.44 20.54
C LEU A 274 4.99 14.93 21.72
N GLU A 275 4.08 14.09 22.21
CA GLU A 275 3.27 14.38 23.39
C GLU A 275 4.13 14.54 24.65
N ARG A 276 5.08 13.62 24.91
CA ARG A 276 6.01 13.72 26.03
C ARG A 276 6.87 14.98 25.96
N GLN A 277 7.39 15.32 24.78
CA GLN A 277 8.16 16.56 24.58
C GLN A 277 7.31 17.81 24.85
N ASN A 278 6.04 17.80 24.45
CA ASN A 278 5.11 18.87 24.73
C ASN A 278 4.82 18.99 26.24
N ARG A 279 4.56 17.88 26.94
CA ARG A 279 4.36 17.87 28.40
C ARG A 279 5.57 18.44 29.14
N ARG A 280 6.79 17.99 28.83
CA ARG A 280 8.05 18.50 29.42
C ARG A 280 8.25 20.00 29.19
N THR A 281 7.88 20.49 28.01
CA THR A 281 7.98 21.91 27.69
C THR A 281 6.96 22.73 28.47
N LEU A 282 5.73 22.23 28.59
CA LEU A 282 4.68 22.88 29.37
C LEU A 282 5.07 22.97 30.85
N ILE A 283 5.67 21.92 31.41
CA ILE A 283 6.18 21.92 32.80
C ILE A 283 7.33 22.93 32.97
N SER A 284 8.32 22.90 32.07
CA SER A 284 9.53 23.74 32.19
C SER A 284 9.31 25.22 31.89
N LYS A 285 8.37 25.57 31.01
CA LYS A 285 8.15 26.95 30.53
C LYS A 285 6.78 27.53 30.89
N GLY A 286 5.84 26.73 31.38
CA GLY A 286 4.46 27.13 31.64
C GLY A 286 3.59 27.31 30.40
N GLU A 287 4.17 27.30 29.19
CA GLU A 287 3.46 27.51 27.93
C GLU A 287 4.00 26.65 26.77
N LEU A 288 3.14 26.41 25.77
CA LEU A 288 3.48 25.76 24.50
C LEU A 288 3.30 26.75 23.35
N SER A 289 4.30 26.82 22.46
CA SER A 289 4.22 27.66 21.27
C SER A 289 3.14 27.19 20.30
N GLU A 290 2.51 28.14 19.62
CA GLU A 290 1.43 27.89 18.64
C GLU A 290 1.87 26.90 17.55
N LYS A 291 3.06 27.11 16.97
CA LYS A 291 3.66 26.19 15.99
C LYS A 291 3.80 24.75 16.47
N ARG A 292 4.07 24.52 17.77
CA ARG A 292 4.16 23.17 18.35
C ARG A 292 2.79 22.54 18.52
N LYS A 293 1.80 23.32 18.95
CA LYS A 293 0.40 22.88 19.04
C LYS A 293 -0.11 22.47 17.67
N GLU A 294 0.07 23.32 16.65
CA GLU A 294 -0.32 23.02 15.27
C GLU A 294 0.34 21.76 14.73
N LYS A 295 1.66 21.58 14.96
CA LYS A 295 2.37 20.37 14.52
C LYS A 295 1.82 19.10 15.17
N PHE A 296 1.52 19.14 16.46
CA PHE A 296 0.94 18.01 17.20
C PHE A 296 -0.48 17.69 16.72
N GLU A 297 -1.34 18.71 16.57
CA GLU A 297 -2.70 18.54 16.05
C GLU A 297 -2.69 17.96 14.62
N GLN A 298 -1.80 18.43 13.75
CA GLN A 298 -1.65 17.89 12.39
C GLN A 298 -1.23 16.41 12.41
N ALA A 299 -0.25 16.06 13.25
CA ALA A 299 0.19 14.67 13.41
C ALA A 299 -0.93 13.78 13.96
N GLN A 300 -1.70 14.26 14.93
CA GLN A 300 -2.84 13.53 15.51
C GLN A 300 -3.95 13.28 14.48
N ILE A 301 -4.30 14.30 13.67
CA ILE A 301 -5.28 14.15 12.58
C ILE A 301 -4.79 13.18 11.51
N ALA A 302 -3.50 13.24 11.14
CA ALA A 302 -2.91 12.33 10.17
C ALA A 302 -2.95 10.88 10.69
N PHE A 303 -2.51 10.65 11.92
CA PHE A 303 -2.57 9.36 12.59
C PHE A 303 -4.00 8.80 12.64
N GLN A 304 -4.98 9.59 13.08
CA GLN A 304 -6.37 9.14 13.19
C GLN A 304 -6.94 8.71 11.82
N LYS A 305 -6.64 9.46 10.76
CA LYS A 305 -7.05 9.10 9.39
C LYS A 305 -6.40 7.80 8.93
N LEU A 306 -5.09 7.63 9.17
CA LEU A 306 -4.35 6.43 8.79
C LEU A 306 -4.80 5.20 9.61
N TRP A 307 -5.04 5.37 10.91
CA TRP A 307 -5.57 4.33 11.80
C TRP A 307 -6.94 3.85 11.33
N SER A 308 -7.85 4.79 11.02
CA SER A 308 -9.18 4.44 10.49
C SER A 308 -9.10 3.68 9.16
N ALA A 309 -8.16 4.04 8.28
CA ALA A 309 -7.91 3.32 7.04
C ALA A 309 -7.32 1.92 7.30
N THR A 310 -6.43 1.80 8.29
CA THR A 310 -5.83 0.52 8.72
C THR A 310 -6.89 -0.43 9.27
N GLN A 311 -7.82 0.06 10.11
CA GLN A 311 -8.96 -0.70 10.61
C GLN A 311 -9.86 -1.23 9.49
N GLN A 312 -10.17 -0.38 8.52
CA GLN A 312 -10.96 -0.80 7.36
C GLN A 312 -10.22 -1.85 6.52
N MET A 313 -8.90 -1.71 6.34
CA MET A 313 -8.13 -2.65 5.55
C MET A 313 -7.98 -4.00 6.26
N ALA A 314 -7.77 -3.98 7.57
CA ALA A 314 -7.71 -5.16 8.43
C ALA A 314 -9.00 -5.98 8.34
N ASP A 315 -10.16 -5.33 8.47
CA ASP A 315 -11.46 -6.00 8.36
C ASP A 315 -11.68 -6.63 6.98
N ILE A 316 -11.36 -5.93 5.90
CA ILE A 316 -11.57 -6.43 4.52
C ILE A 316 -10.60 -7.57 4.16
N LEU A 317 -9.36 -7.52 4.65
CA LEU A 317 -8.34 -8.56 4.41
C LEU A 317 -8.40 -9.72 5.41
N ASP A 318 -9.23 -9.59 6.44
CA ASP A 318 -9.30 -10.49 7.59
C ASP A 318 -7.95 -10.64 8.31
N GLU A 319 -7.27 -9.51 8.49
CA GLU A 319 -6.00 -9.40 9.22
C GLU A 319 -6.18 -8.75 10.59
N ASP A 320 -5.34 -9.13 11.55
CA ASP A 320 -5.38 -8.57 12.89
C ASP A 320 -4.77 -7.18 12.95
N LEU A 321 -5.38 -6.31 13.75
CA LEU A 321 -4.85 -4.97 13.98
C LEU A 321 -3.52 -5.05 14.74
N PRO A 322 -2.54 -4.21 14.38
CA PRO A 322 -1.29 -4.15 15.13
C PRO A 322 -1.56 -3.64 16.53
N GLU A 323 -0.83 -4.19 17.50
CA GLU A 323 -0.83 -3.70 18.86
C GLU A 323 -0.16 -2.32 18.93
N LEU A 324 -0.87 -1.36 19.55
CA LEU A 324 -0.35 -0.03 19.81
C LEU A 324 0.16 0.01 21.26
N PRO A 325 1.48 0.15 21.50
CA PRO A 325 2.02 0.19 22.84
C PRO A 325 1.37 1.33 23.64
N LEU A 326 0.88 1.02 24.83
CA LEU A 326 0.54 2.05 25.81
C LEU A 326 1.84 2.58 26.39
N ASP A 327 1.87 3.89 26.65
CA ASP A 327 2.98 4.47 27.39
C ASP A 327 3.05 3.78 28.77
N ALA A 328 4.21 3.22 29.10
CA ALA A 328 4.51 2.94 30.49
C ALA A 328 4.39 4.26 31.26
N PRO A 329 3.81 4.28 32.47
CA PRO A 329 3.86 5.46 33.32
C PRO A 329 5.31 5.88 33.43
N ASP A 330 5.63 7.14 33.09
CA ASP A 330 6.97 7.66 33.34
C ASP A 330 7.22 7.48 34.85
N CYS A 331 8.28 6.75 35.22
CA CYS A 331 8.73 6.61 36.62
C CYS A 331 9.22 7.94 37.23
N LEU A 332 8.81 9.07 36.67
CA LEU A 332 9.15 10.44 37.07
C LEU A 332 7.93 11.23 37.55
N ASP A 333 6.72 10.64 37.54
CA ASP A 333 5.48 11.34 37.92
C ASP A 333 5.06 11.16 39.40
N ASP A 334 5.85 10.49 40.25
CA ASP A 334 5.50 10.27 41.68
C ASP A 334 6.43 10.93 42.72
N GLU A 335 7.42 11.73 42.31
CA GLU A 335 8.10 12.63 43.25
C GLU A 335 7.61 14.05 43.08
N GLN A 336 6.61 14.37 43.91
CA GLN A 336 6.25 15.71 44.29
C GLN A 336 7.52 16.57 44.48
N PHE A 337 7.50 17.75 43.87
CA PHE A 337 8.34 18.88 44.26
C PHE A 337 8.18 19.13 45.77
N VAL A 338 9.03 18.52 46.59
CA VAL A 338 9.39 19.02 47.91
C VAL A 338 10.80 19.57 47.77
N VAL A 339 10.88 20.89 47.70
CA VAL A 339 12.13 21.62 47.76
C VAL A 339 12.64 21.48 49.20
N GLU A 340 13.52 20.51 49.46
CA GLU A 340 14.40 20.56 50.62
C GLU A 340 15.85 20.25 50.25
N ASP A 341 16.68 21.06 50.88
CA ASP A 341 18.09 21.29 50.66
C ASP A 341 18.95 20.07 51.05
N HIS A 342 20.10 19.94 50.38
CA HIS A 342 21.32 19.19 50.78
C HIS A 342 21.50 17.72 50.30
N ASN A 343 22.39 17.61 49.30
CA ASN A 343 23.59 16.75 49.26
C ASN A 343 23.44 15.26 49.68
N ILE A 344 23.39 14.32 48.72
CA ILE A 344 24.01 12.98 48.80
C ILE A 344 24.18 12.36 47.40
N LYS A 345 25.23 11.54 47.31
CA LYS A 345 25.94 10.91 46.19
C LYS A 345 25.12 9.99 45.27
N ASN A 346 25.54 9.97 44.01
CA ASN A 346 25.22 8.98 42.97
C ASN A 346 25.43 7.53 43.43
N THR A 347 24.41 6.70 43.26
CA THR A 347 24.55 5.26 43.00
C THR A 347 23.64 4.92 41.82
N ALA A 348 24.25 4.48 40.72
CA ALA A 348 23.57 3.94 39.55
C ALA A 348 22.87 2.63 39.92
N ILE A 349 21.64 2.47 39.46
CA ILE A 349 20.93 1.18 39.41
C ILE A 349 20.63 0.93 37.94
N ASP A 350 21.29 -0.09 37.40
CA ASP A 350 21.02 -0.70 36.10
C ASP A 350 19.58 -1.20 36.05
N CYS A 351 18.87 -0.87 34.96
CA CYS A 351 17.67 -1.59 34.55
C CYS A 351 17.89 -2.07 33.11
N ASP A 352 18.45 -3.26 33.06
CA ASP A 352 18.58 -4.16 31.93
C ASP A 352 17.19 -4.71 31.57
N ILE A 353 16.68 -4.40 30.37
CA ILE A 353 15.60 -5.16 29.74
C ILE A 353 15.96 -5.35 28.26
N SER A 354 16.75 -6.38 28.03
CA SER A 354 16.76 -7.14 26.80
C SER A 354 15.45 -7.93 26.67
N SER A 355 14.68 -7.67 25.61
CA SER A 355 13.83 -8.70 25.00
C SER A 355 13.71 -8.45 23.51
N GLU A 356 14.33 -9.34 22.76
CA GLU A 356 14.39 -9.46 21.31
C GLU A 356 13.03 -9.37 20.62
N TYR A 357 12.98 -8.69 19.47
CA TYR A 357 12.19 -9.13 18.32
C TYR A 357 12.94 -8.78 17.03
N GLU A 358 13.49 -9.81 16.40
CA GLU A 358 14.06 -9.80 15.05
C GLU A 358 13.03 -9.31 14.02
N CYS A 359 13.34 -8.29 13.21
CA CYS A 359 12.51 -7.98 12.03
C CYS A 359 13.25 -7.31 10.86
N ASP A 360 14.54 -7.57 10.65
CA ASP A 360 15.26 -7.00 9.49
C ASP A 360 15.54 -7.97 8.34
N SER A 361 15.15 -9.25 8.45
CA SER A 361 15.37 -10.26 7.40
C SER A 361 14.29 -10.34 6.29
N LEU A 362 13.16 -9.65 6.39
CA LEU A 362 12.01 -9.93 5.51
C LEU A 362 12.09 -9.27 4.13
N TRP A 363 12.68 -8.08 4.01
CA TRP A 363 12.56 -7.29 2.78
C TRP A 363 13.42 -7.79 1.60
N SER A 364 14.58 -8.41 1.85
CA SER A 364 15.36 -9.07 0.80
C SER A 364 14.68 -10.35 0.27
N LYS A 365 13.95 -11.06 1.15
CA LYS A 365 13.11 -12.20 0.78
C LYS A 365 11.85 -11.76 0.05
N VAL A 366 11.24 -10.63 0.43
CA VAL A 366 10.05 -10.05 -0.21
C VAL A 366 10.35 -9.58 -1.63
N ASP A 367 11.49 -8.94 -1.89
CA ASP A 367 11.87 -8.54 -3.26
C ASP A 367 12.11 -9.76 -4.17
N SER A 368 12.70 -10.83 -3.62
CA SER A 368 12.85 -12.13 -4.28
C SER A 368 11.49 -12.80 -4.57
N ILE A 369 10.54 -12.77 -3.63
CA ILE A 369 9.21 -13.40 -3.73
C ILE A 369 8.27 -12.62 -4.64
N ILE A 370 8.29 -11.28 -4.60
CA ILE A 370 7.53 -10.41 -5.51
C ILE A 370 8.02 -10.66 -6.95
N THR A 371 9.34 -10.71 -7.17
CA THR A 371 9.93 -11.02 -8.48
C THR A 371 9.59 -12.44 -8.96
N ARG A 372 9.50 -13.43 -8.06
CA ARG A 372 9.11 -14.82 -8.36
C ARG A 372 7.62 -14.98 -8.63
N SER A 373 6.77 -14.18 -8.00
CA SER A 373 5.31 -14.23 -8.12
C SER A 373 4.82 -13.46 -9.35
N VAL A 374 5.49 -12.36 -9.71
CA VAL A 374 5.30 -11.64 -10.97
C VAL A 374 5.72 -12.50 -12.18
N LYS A 375 6.79 -13.30 -12.06
CA LYS A 375 7.20 -14.27 -13.10
C LYS A 375 6.18 -15.40 -13.36
N LYS A 376 5.31 -15.73 -12.40
CA LYS A 376 4.25 -16.74 -12.56
C LYS A 376 3.00 -16.19 -13.24
N LEU A 377 2.90 -14.87 -13.42
CA LEU A 377 1.72 -14.19 -13.96
C LEU A 377 1.76 -13.99 -15.49
N LEU A 378 2.88 -14.23 -16.17
CA LEU A 378 3.06 -13.95 -17.61
C LEU A 378 3.59 -15.17 -18.40
N PRO A 379 3.15 -15.40 -19.66
CA PRO A 379 3.69 -16.48 -20.50
C PRO A 379 5.17 -16.29 -20.85
N ASN A 380 5.95 -17.38 -20.90
CA ASN A 380 7.40 -17.37 -21.19
C ASN A 380 7.78 -16.67 -22.52
N SER A 381 6.87 -16.61 -23.50
CA SER A 381 7.09 -15.92 -24.78
C SER A 381 7.26 -14.40 -24.64
N PHE A 382 6.85 -13.82 -23.50
CA PHE A 382 6.95 -12.39 -23.21
C PHE A 382 8.37 -11.95 -22.77
N PHE A 383 9.19 -12.87 -22.24
CA PHE A 383 10.52 -12.53 -21.72
C PHE A 383 11.62 -12.48 -22.80
N GLN A 384 11.41 -13.06 -23.99
CA GLN A 384 12.41 -13.10 -25.06
C GLN A 384 12.59 -11.76 -25.81
N GLU A 385 11.64 -10.83 -25.65
CA GLU A 385 11.70 -9.50 -26.28
C GLU A 385 12.34 -8.44 -25.37
N ILE A 386 12.22 -8.60 -24.04
CA ILE A 386 12.80 -7.68 -23.05
C ILE A 386 14.32 -7.85 -22.94
N THR A 387 14.83 -9.07 -23.12
CA THR A 387 16.29 -9.37 -23.09
C THR A 387 17.08 -8.79 -24.27
N LYS A 388 16.42 -8.14 -25.24
CA LYS A 388 17.08 -7.50 -26.39
C LYS A 388 17.40 -6.01 -26.19
N ILE A 389 16.97 -5.39 -25.08
CA ILE A 389 16.98 -3.92 -24.94
C ILE A 389 18.03 -3.37 -23.96
N VAL A 390 18.87 -4.19 -23.29
CA VAL A 390 19.97 -3.66 -22.47
C VAL A 390 21.25 -4.52 -22.59
N PRO A 391 22.37 -3.99 -23.11
CA PRO A 391 23.60 -4.75 -23.35
C PRO A 391 24.61 -4.72 -22.18
N TRP A 392 25.21 -5.90 -21.90
CA TRP A 392 26.61 -6.21 -21.47
C TRP A 392 27.13 -5.65 -20.10
N THR A 393 27.98 -6.28 -19.26
CA THR A 393 28.53 -7.64 -18.97
C THR A 393 29.36 -7.58 -17.67
N ASN A 394 29.60 -8.76 -17.10
CA ASN A 394 30.65 -9.05 -16.13
C ASN A 394 32.07 -8.83 -16.69
N ASP A 395 32.95 -8.24 -15.87
CA ASP A 395 34.35 -8.65 -15.64
C ASP A 395 35.05 -7.61 -14.74
N VAL A 396 35.25 -7.88 -13.43
CA VAL A 396 36.37 -7.31 -12.64
C VAL A 396 36.84 -8.31 -11.59
N GLU A 397 38.16 -8.53 -11.59
CA GLU A 397 38.96 -9.42 -10.75
C GLU A 397 38.96 -9.05 -9.26
N THR A 398 38.94 -10.07 -8.39
CA THR A 398 38.99 -9.97 -6.93
C THR A 398 40.41 -9.76 -6.40
N LYS A 399 40.69 -8.63 -5.74
CA LYS A 399 41.84 -8.48 -4.83
C LYS A 399 41.41 -8.82 -3.39
N SER A 400 42.19 -9.68 -2.74
CA SER A 400 41.93 -10.31 -1.44
C SER A 400 41.92 -9.32 -0.26
N LEU A 401 40.82 -9.30 0.50
CA LEU A 401 40.65 -8.58 1.78
C LEU A 401 41.18 -9.40 2.98
N PRO A 402 41.48 -8.76 4.13
CA PRO A 402 42.10 -9.40 5.30
C PRO A 402 41.22 -10.52 5.89
N SER A 403 41.85 -11.60 6.34
CA SER A 403 41.24 -12.91 6.64
C SER A 403 40.53 -13.04 8.00
N SER A 404 40.22 -11.94 8.69
CA SER A 404 39.58 -11.98 10.01
C SER A 404 38.11 -11.59 9.91
N GLN A 405 37.23 -12.42 10.48
CA GLN A 405 35.79 -12.19 10.52
C GLN A 405 35.33 -11.88 11.94
N TYR A 406 34.40 -10.94 12.07
CA TYR A 406 33.84 -10.49 13.34
C TYR A 406 32.30 -10.54 13.31
N THR A 407 31.67 -10.78 14.46
CA THR A 407 30.21 -10.64 14.61
C THR A 407 29.85 -9.22 15.04
N LEU A 408 28.61 -8.80 14.78
CA LEU A 408 28.11 -7.52 15.29
C LEU A 408 28.14 -7.44 16.82
N ALA A 409 27.97 -8.58 17.50
CA ALA A 409 28.11 -8.64 18.95
C ALA A 409 29.54 -8.30 19.41
N GLN A 410 30.56 -8.81 18.70
CA GLN A 410 31.96 -8.45 18.98
C GLN A 410 32.22 -6.98 18.69
N VAL A 411 31.69 -6.43 17.59
CA VAL A 411 31.83 -4.99 17.29
C VAL A 411 31.17 -4.14 18.38
N ALA A 412 30.01 -4.56 18.92
CA ALA A 412 29.28 -3.83 19.96
C ALA A 412 30.03 -3.74 21.30
N GLU A 413 30.98 -4.64 21.57
CA GLU A 413 31.86 -4.55 22.76
C GLU A 413 32.80 -3.34 22.69
N HIS A 414 33.11 -2.86 21.48
CA HIS A 414 34.00 -1.72 21.20
C HIS A 414 33.20 -0.44 20.93
N CYS A 415 32.45 0.02 21.94
CA CYS A 415 31.50 1.14 21.84
C CYS A 415 31.89 2.40 22.65
N THR A 416 33.16 2.57 23.02
CA THR A 416 33.62 3.71 23.84
C THR A 416 34.60 4.60 23.08
N VAL A 417 34.80 5.84 23.54
CA VAL A 417 35.74 6.77 22.87
C VAL A 417 37.21 6.34 22.94
N TYR A 418 37.57 5.41 23.82
CA TYR A 418 38.92 4.85 23.96
C TYR A 418 39.05 3.45 23.36
N ASP A 419 37.96 2.92 22.82
CA ASP A 419 37.87 1.59 22.20
C ASP A 419 36.63 1.56 21.29
N CYS A 420 36.81 1.96 20.04
CA CYS A 420 35.73 2.28 19.10
C CYS A 420 35.89 1.58 17.76
N TRP A 421 35.01 0.60 17.53
CA TRP A 421 34.88 -0.03 16.23
C TRP A 421 33.59 0.39 15.54
N ILE A 422 33.63 0.48 14.22
CA ILE A 422 32.46 0.76 13.39
C ILE A 422 32.39 -0.19 12.21
N VAL A 423 31.19 -0.46 11.72
CA VAL A 423 30.98 -1.18 10.46
C VAL A 423 30.68 -0.18 9.35
N LEU A 424 31.43 -0.28 8.24
CA LEU A 424 31.15 0.45 7.01
C LEU A 424 31.14 -0.54 5.85
N PHE A 425 30.00 -0.71 5.20
CA PHE A 425 29.83 -1.62 4.07
C PHE A 425 30.35 -3.03 4.42
N ASP A 426 29.75 -3.66 5.43
CA ASP A 426 30.09 -4.97 6.03
C ASP A 426 31.56 -5.21 6.39
N LYS A 427 32.40 -4.18 6.35
CA LYS A 427 33.79 -4.22 6.83
C LYS A 427 33.87 -3.58 8.19
N VAL A 428 34.71 -4.14 9.04
CA VAL A 428 34.92 -3.68 10.41
C VAL A 428 36.17 -2.84 10.47
N TYR A 429 36.06 -1.66 11.06
CA TYR A 429 37.14 -0.69 11.19
C TYR A 429 37.36 -0.35 12.66
N ASP A 430 38.62 -0.40 13.10
CA ASP A 430 39.03 0.14 14.38
C ASP A 430 39.42 1.61 14.18
N VAL A 431 38.55 2.50 14.64
CA VAL A 431 38.72 3.96 14.46
C VAL A 431 39.11 4.65 15.76
N THR A 432 39.55 3.88 16.77
CA THR A 432 39.92 4.38 18.10
C THR A 432 40.92 5.54 18.02
N ASP A 433 42.01 5.36 17.27
CA ASP A 433 43.04 6.38 17.11
C ASP A 433 42.61 7.54 16.18
N PHE A 434 41.64 7.30 15.29
CA PHE A 434 41.18 8.28 14.31
C PHE A 434 40.07 9.20 14.85
N MET A 435 39.41 8.82 15.95
CA MET A 435 38.22 9.50 16.47
C MET A 435 38.44 11.00 16.68
N TYR A 436 39.60 11.39 17.24
CA TYR A 436 39.94 12.78 17.53
C TYR A 436 40.51 13.54 16.33
N GLU A 437 40.87 12.84 15.26
CA GLU A 437 41.40 13.41 14.01
C GLU A 437 40.29 13.61 12.96
N HIS A 438 39.06 13.13 13.23
CA HIS A 438 37.95 13.19 12.30
C HIS A 438 37.51 14.65 12.02
N PRO A 439 37.60 15.14 10.77
CA PRO A 439 37.27 16.53 10.43
C PRO A 439 35.81 16.93 10.69
N GLY A 440 34.89 15.95 10.76
CA GLY A 440 33.48 16.16 11.09
C GLY A 440 33.18 16.26 12.59
N GLY A 441 34.19 16.08 13.44
CA GLY A 441 34.07 15.99 14.90
C GLY A 441 33.97 14.54 15.39
N ASP A 442 34.46 14.32 16.60
CA ASP A 442 34.45 13.04 17.32
C ASP A 442 33.05 12.55 17.66
N TYR A 443 32.11 13.47 17.96
CA TYR A 443 30.73 13.16 18.32
C TYR A 443 29.99 12.29 17.29
N ILE A 444 30.25 12.47 15.99
CA ILE A 444 29.58 11.68 14.92
C ILE A 444 30.05 10.23 14.96
N ILE A 445 31.33 9.99 15.23
CA ILE A 445 31.87 8.64 15.36
C ILE A 445 31.39 8.02 16.67
N ALA A 446 31.39 8.79 17.77
CA ALA A 446 30.92 8.33 19.08
C ALA A 446 29.43 7.91 19.07
N GLU A 447 28.56 8.61 18.33
CA GLU A 447 27.15 8.23 18.15
C GLU A 447 26.96 6.87 17.46
N ASN A 448 27.97 6.42 16.70
CA ASN A 448 27.94 5.18 15.92
C ASN A 448 28.94 4.13 16.44
N ALA A 449 29.56 4.35 17.60
CA ALA A 449 30.53 3.43 18.19
C ALA A 449 29.88 2.06 18.47
N GLY A 450 30.57 0.99 18.08
CA GLY A 450 30.11 -0.39 18.20
C GLY A 450 28.94 -0.77 17.28
N ARG A 451 28.68 -0.01 16.21
CA ARG A 451 27.50 -0.18 15.33
C ARG A 451 27.84 0.00 13.84
N ASP A 452 26.87 -0.31 12.99
CA ASP A 452 26.94 0.01 11.57
C ASP A 452 26.73 1.50 11.33
N ALA A 453 27.78 2.15 10.82
CA ALA A 453 27.83 3.57 10.53
C ALA A 453 27.70 3.86 9.02
N THR A 454 27.38 2.87 8.19
CA THR A 454 27.41 2.95 6.73
C THR A 454 26.49 4.06 6.22
N ASN A 455 25.28 4.16 6.75
CA ASN A 455 24.34 5.20 6.37
C ASN A 455 24.79 6.60 6.83
N ALA A 456 25.39 6.71 8.02
CA ALA A 456 25.93 7.98 8.51
C ALA A 456 27.11 8.45 7.64
N PHE A 457 27.95 7.50 7.21
CA PHE A 457 29.10 7.75 6.35
C PHE A 457 28.69 8.09 4.91
N SER A 458 27.72 7.37 4.32
CA SER A 458 27.28 7.56 2.93
C SER A 458 26.44 8.81 2.71
N ASN A 459 25.68 9.24 3.72
CA ASN A 459 24.89 10.47 3.67
C ASN A 459 25.74 11.73 3.89
N SER A 460 26.99 11.55 4.28
CA SER A 460 27.98 12.62 4.48
C SER A 460 28.87 12.75 3.23
N ARG A 461 29.18 13.99 2.82
CA ARG A 461 30.05 14.25 1.66
C ARG A 461 31.53 14.03 2.03
N HIS A 462 31.99 12.78 1.93
CA HIS A 462 33.40 12.42 2.08
C HIS A 462 34.15 12.51 0.74
N SER A 463 35.41 12.99 0.74
CA SER A 463 36.28 13.05 -0.44
C SER A 463 36.86 11.67 -0.77
N LYS A 464 37.38 11.49 -1.98
CA LYS A 464 38.04 10.23 -2.38
C LYS A 464 39.20 9.85 -1.42
N ASP A 465 40.00 10.83 -1.02
CA ASP A 465 41.10 10.65 -0.06
C ASP A 465 40.61 10.11 1.30
N ALA A 466 39.36 10.42 1.71
CA ALA A 466 38.78 9.90 2.94
C ALA A 466 38.41 8.40 2.82
N TYR A 467 38.00 7.94 1.65
CA TYR A 467 37.79 6.51 1.38
C TYR A 467 39.12 5.75 1.36
N ASP A 468 40.16 6.34 0.77
CA ASP A 468 41.49 5.73 0.74
C ASP A 468 42.12 5.67 2.16
N LEU A 469 41.91 6.70 2.98
CA LEU A 469 42.37 6.74 4.38
C LEU A 469 41.64 5.70 5.24
N MET A 470 40.35 5.47 5.00
CA MET A 470 39.52 4.50 5.73
C MET A 470 40.08 3.07 5.61
N GLU A 471 40.66 2.69 4.47
CA GLU A 471 41.23 1.34 4.27
C GLU A 471 42.33 1.01 5.29
N LYS A 472 43.07 2.02 5.78
CA LYS A 472 44.13 1.85 6.79
C LYS A 472 43.61 1.32 8.13
N TYR A 473 42.35 1.61 8.45
CA TYR A 473 41.72 1.25 9.71
C TYR A 473 40.89 -0.05 9.61
N CYS A 474 40.85 -0.68 8.44
CA CYS A 474 40.09 -1.92 8.21
C CYS A 474 40.77 -3.11 8.89
N ILE A 475 40.07 -3.73 9.84
CA ILE A 475 40.57 -4.87 10.61
C ILE A 475 39.97 -6.21 10.17
N GLY A 476 38.91 -6.19 9.35
CA GLY A 476 38.30 -7.40 8.77
C GLY A 476 36.90 -7.17 8.24
N SER A 477 36.11 -8.24 8.13
CA SER A 477 34.72 -8.18 7.66
C SER A 477 33.75 -8.78 8.67
N LEU A 478 32.47 -8.45 8.53
CA LEU A 478 31.44 -9.16 9.26
C LEU A 478 31.35 -10.62 8.82
N VAL A 479 30.89 -11.48 9.74
CA VAL A 479 30.47 -12.84 9.38
C VAL A 479 29.28 -12.77 8.42
N PRO A 480 29.12 -13.73 7.50
CA PRO A 480 28.05 -13.69 6.49
C PRO A 480 26.63 -13.58 7.05
N ALA A 481 26.40 -14.04 8.29
CA ALA A 481 25.10 -13.93 8.96
C ALA A 481 24.74 -12.48 9.35
N ASP A 482 25.75 -11.65 9.57
CA ASP A 482 25.62 -10.27 10.04
C ASP A 482 25.81 -9.24 8.92
N CYS A 483 26.22 -9.67 7.71
CA CYS A 483 26.34 -8.80 6.54
C CYS A 483 24.96 -8.28 6.07
N LEU A 484 24.83 -6.97 5.95
CA LEU A 484 23.62 -6.27 5.51
C LEU A 484 23.65 -5.92 4.02
N TYR A 485 24.83 -5.88 3.38
CA TYR A 485 24.98 -5.48 1.98
C TYR A 485 25.36 -6.68 1.09
N SER A 486 24.58 -6.93 0.03
CA SER A 486 24.91 -8.00 -0.94
C SER A 486 26.11 -7.63 -1.83
N LEU A 487 26.84 -8.60 -2.36
CA LEU A 487 27.93 -8.40 -3.34
C LEU A 487 27.55 -7.45 -4.52
N ASP A 488 26.27 -7.37 -4.90
CA ASP A 488 25.75 -6.46 -5.95
C ASP A 488 25.71 -4.98 -5.53
N TYR A 489 25.74 -4.67 -4.23
CA TYR A 489 25.82 -3.31 -3.68
C TYR A 489 27.24 -2.75 -3.85
N TYR A 490 28.26 -3.60 -3.71
CA TYR A 490 29.68 -3.23 -3.83
C TYR A 490 30.13 -2.92 -5.27
N GLN A 491 29.34 -3.26 -6.28
CA GLN A 491 29.66 -2.99 -7.70
C GLN A 491 29.09 -1.66 -8.22
N LYS A 492 28.37 -0.89 -7.37
CA LYS A 492 27.74 0.39 -7.72
C LYS A 492 28.36 1.62 -7.03
N LEU A 493 29.32 1.41 -6.14
CA LEU A 493 30.21 2.42 -5.57
C LEU A 493 31.55 2.35 -6.31
#